data_AF-M0F935-F1
#
_entry.id   AF-M0F935-F1
#
_cell.length_a   1.000
_cell.length_b   1.000
_cell.length_c   1.000
_cell.angle_alpha   90.00
_cell.angle_beta   90.00
_cell.angle_gamma   90.00
#
_symmetry.space_group_name_H-M   'P 1'
#
loop_
_entity.id
_entity.type
_entity.pdbx_description
1 polymer ?
#
loop_
_entity_poly.entity_id
_entity_poly.type
_entity_poly.pdbx_seq_one_letter_code
_entity_poly.pdbx_strand_id
1 'polypeptide(L)' 'MRDTLGLEGIVGVLVVFAGIGILTLHDPVVAGALMVVLAGLALIAKGLTDTVMRSFGLK' A
#
# COMPACT_ATOMS: atom_id res chain seq x y z
N MET A 1 11.07 -4.47 7.75
CA MET A 1 10.33 -4.94 6.56
C MET A 1 10.86 -4.36 5.24
N ARG A 2 11.86 -3.45 5.23
CA ARG A 2 12.46 -2.93 3.98
C ARG A 2 13.03 -4.04 3.07
N ASP A 3 13.38 -5.19 3.63
CA ASP A 3 13.97 -6.31 2.89
C ASP A 3 12.98 -7.42 2.50
N THR A 4 11.67 -7.26 2.73
CA THR A 4 10.68 -8.36 2.63
C THR A 4 9.49 -8.09 1.70
N LEU A 5 9.44 -6.97 0.98
CA LEU A 5 8.35 -6.77 -0.01
C LEU A 5 8.39 -7.82 -1.14
N GLY A 6 9.52 -8.51 -1.32
CA GLY A 6 9.77 -9.31 -2.50
C GLY A 6 9.77 -8.44 -3.77
N LEU A 7 10.08 -9.03 -4.91
CA LEU A 7 10.03 -8.31 -6.20
C LEU A 7 8.60 -7.83 -6.49
N GLU A 8 7.61 -8.66 -6.18
CA GLU A 8 6.19 -8.40 -6.42
C GLU A 8 5.68 -7.18 -5.63
N GLY A 9 6.07 -7.04 -4.34
CA GLY A 9 5.68 -5.88 -3.55
C GLY A 9 6.29 -4.59 -4.09
N ILE A 10 7.55 -4.61 -4.54
CA ILE A 10 8.19 -3.45 -5.15
C ILE A 10 7.48 -3.06 -6.45
N VAL A 11 7.20 -4.04 -7.33
CA VAL A 11 6.45 -3.80 -8.57
C VAL A 11 5.06 -3.24 -8.26
N GLY A 12 4.36 -3.78 -7.27
CA GLY A 12 3.05 -3.28 -6.83
C GLY A 12 3.11 -1.82 -6.39
N VAL A 13 4.12 -1.45 -5.58
CA VAL A 13 4.33 -0.06 -5.15
C VAL A 13 4.59 0.87 -6.35
N LEU A 14 5.41 0.44 -7.31
CA LEU A 14 5.68 1.23 -8.53
C LEU A 14 4.41 1.44 -9.37
N VAL A 15 3.58 0.41 -9.53
CA VAL A 15 2.29 0.50 -10.26
C VAL A 15 1.35 1.49 -9.57
N VAL A 16 1.26 1.43 -8.23
CA VAL A 16 0.44 2.38 -7.45
C VAL A 16 0.93 3.81 -7.68
N PHE A 17 2.24 4.06 -7.55
CA PHE A 17 2.79 5.39 -7.78
C PHE A 17 2.61 5.88 -9.22
N ALA A 18 2.72 5.00 -10.21
CA ALA A 18 2.46 5.36 -11.61
C ALA A 18 1.00 5.78 -11.82
N GLY A 19 0.05 5.01 -11.30
CA GLY A 19 -1.38 5.33 -11.39
C GLY A 19 -1.73 6.67 -10.73
N ILE A 20 -1.18 6.92 -9.54
CA ILE A 20 -1.38 8.19 -8.83
C ILE A 20 -0.70 9.34 -9.55
N GLY A 21 0.50 9.13 -10.10
CA GLY A 21 1.19 10.14 -10.91
C GLY A 21 0.33 10.58 -12.10
N ILE A 22 -0.24 9.62 -12.84
CA ILE A 22 -1.15 9.90 -13.96
C ILE A 22 -2.38 10.66 -13.46
N LEU A 23 -3.01 10.22 -12.37
CA LEU A 23 -4.21 10.87 -11.83
C LEU A 23 -3.93 12.29 -11.34
N THR A 24 -2.77 12.52 -10.72
CA THR A 24 -2.35 13.83 -10.20
C THR A 24 -2.21 14.87 -11.31
N LEU A 25 -1.81 14.45 -12.52
CA LEU A 25 -1.73 15.34 -13.68
C LEU A 25 -3.11 15.83 -14.15
N HIS A 26 -4.17 15.05 -13.91
CA HIS A 26 -5.55 15.41 -14.27
C HIS A 26 -6.27 16.16 -13.15
N ASP A 27 -6.23 15.62 -11.93
CA ASP A 27 -6.87 16.22 -10.77
C ASP A 27 -6.06 15.90 -9.49
N PRO A 28 -5.28 16.86 -8.96
CA PRO A 28 -4.45 16.64 -7.78
C PRO A 28 -5.27 16.49 -6.50
N VAL A 29 -6.49 17.03 -6.43
CA VAL A 29 -7.36 16.92 -5.25
C VAL A 29 -7.90 15.51 -5.14
N VAL A 30 -8.38 14.94 -6.26
CA VAL A 30 -8.83 13.55 -6.32
C VAL A 30 -7.68 12.58 -6.04
N ALA A 31 -6.48 12.85 -6.57
CA ALA A 31 -5.29 12.06 -6.27
C ALA A 31 -4.93 12.09 -4.77
N GLY A 32 -5.03 13.27 -4.14
CA GLY A 32 -4.85 13.42 -2.70
C GLY A 32 -5.86 12.61 -1.88
N ALA A 33 -7.14 12.66 -2.24
CA ALA A 33 -8.18 11.86 -1.59
C ALA A 33 -7.92 10.35 -1.76
N LEU A 34 -7.51 9.91 -2.95
CA LEU A 34 -7.16 8.53 -3.23
C LEU A 34 -5.97 8.06 -2.39
N MET A 35 -4.97 8.90 -2.18
CA MET A 35 -3.82 8.59 -1.30
C MET A 35 -4.25 8.32 0.14
N VAL A 36 -5.24 9.06 0.66
CA VAL A 36 -5.80 8.81 2.00
C VAL A 36 -6.48 7.43 2.05
N VAL A 37 -7.24 7.08 1.01
CA VAL A 37 -7.88 5.75 0.90
C VAL A 37 -6.82 4.65 0.86
N LEU A 38 -5.77 4.80 0.05
CA LEU A 38 -4.68 3.83 -0.05
C LEU A 38 -3.91 3.68 1.27
N ALA A 39 -3.68 4.78 1.99
CA ALA A 39 -3.09 4.73 3.33
C ALA A 39 -3.98 3.92 4.29
N GLY A 40 -5.30 4.13 4.26
CA GLY A 40 -6.25 3.33 5.03
C GLY A 40 -6.19 1.84 4.69
N LEU A 41 -6.16 1.50 3.40
CA LEU A 41 -6.01 0.12 2.93
C LEU A 41 -4.69 -0.51 3.39
N ALA A 42 -3.58 0.23 3.34
CA ALA A 42 -2.29 -0.24 3.81
C ALA A 42 -2.30 -0.52 5.33
N LEU A 43 -2.99 0.33 6.12
CA LEU A 43 -3.17 0.09 7.56
C LEU A 43 -4.02 -1.17 7.83
N ILE A 44 -5.10 -1.37 7.08
CA ILE A 44 -5.94 -2.57 7.19
C ILE A 44 -5.13 -3.82 6.85
N ALA A 45 -4.39 -3.80 5.72
CA ALA A 45 -3.55 -4.92 5.30
C ALA A 45 -2.46 -5.24 6.34
N LYS A 46 -1.85 -4.20 6.92
CA LYS A 46 -0.89 -4.37 8.03
C LYS A 46 -1.53 -5.04 9.23
N GLY A 47 -2.69 -4.55 9.69
CA GLY A 47 -3.40 -5.12 10.84
C GLY A 47 -3.84 -6.57 10.61
N LEU A 48 -4.27 -6.89 9.38
CA LEU A 48 -4.59 -8.25 8.98
C LEU A 48 -3.36 -9.15 9.03
N THR A 49 -2.25 -8.69 8.45
CA THR A 49 -0.98 -9.44 8.44
C THR A 49 -0.45 -9.65 9.85
N ASP A 50 -0.49 -8.63 10.70
CA ASP A 50 -0.08 -8.73 12.10
C ASP A 50 -0.94 -9.75 12.86
N THR A 51 -2.25 -9.76 12.65
CA THR A 51 -3.18 -10.75 13.22
C THR A 51 -2.85 -12.17 12.76
N VAL A 52 -2.64 -12.35 11.46
CA VAL A 52 -2.28 -13.65 10.87
C VAL A 52 -0.94 -14.15 11.43
N MET A 53 0.10 -13.31 11.44
CA MET A 53 1.41 -13.67 12.01
C MET A 53 1.29 -14.10 13.47
N ARG A 54 0.46 -13.41 14.26
CA ARG A 54 0.20 -13.76 15.67
C ARG A 54 -0.47 -15.13 15.81
N SER A 55 -1.41 -15.46 14.92
CA SER A 55 -2.08 -16.77 14.93
C SER A 55 -1.12 -17.94 14.65
N PHE A 56 -0.02 -17.69 13.95
CA PHE A 56 1.04 -18.65 13.67
C PHE A 56 2.21 -18.60 14.66
N GLY A 57 2.13 -17.79 15.72
CA GLY A 57 3.21 -17.62 16.71
C GLY A 57 4.47 -16.93 16.16
N LEU A 58 4.37 -16.29 14.98
CA LEU A 58 5.47 -15.60 14.30
C LEU A 58 5.62 -14.13 14.74
N LYS A 59 4.93 -13.73 15.82
CA LYS A 59 4.99 -12.42 16.47
C LYS A 59 4.34 -12.43 17.85
#